data_AF-A0A0L0BR64-F1
#
_entry.id   AF-A0A0L0BR64-F1
#
_cell.length_a   1.000
_cell.length_b   1.000
_cell.length_c   1.000
_cell.angle_alpha   90.00
_cell.angle_beta   90.00
_cell.angle_gamma   90.00
#
_symmetry.space_group_name_H-M   'P 1'
#
loop_
_entity.id
_entity.type
_entity.pdbx_description
1 polymer ?
#
loop_
_entity_poly.entity_id
_entity_poly.type
_entity_poly.pdbx_seq_one_letter_code
_entity_poly.pdbx_strand_id
1 'polypeptide(L)'
;MSILNVVCPICTEVFKNADDIYSTSCGHIFHFSCMQDWMRRSTSCPKCRQYNPTTYKLYLSFDDSEESLQKFQEIELKLKSSNEKNAQLLDQINETEFNFLHLQEQFTASEREKRELEDKIRQVGDSDQNFLHLQEQYTESSELVKHLQDQIQILKINNECKSMELNQKNMEIDSLKAGLQPEKSPFNDSIMNDKIRVLEQKLKHISAEFEKEIAISTQLSIDKMKLESYIKHLKSADGNTKNILKQTHEDLSMKRDNQKSVNLKNDLLKSNSNQKSNNSDTYVFIKDLPLDQLLIPFENIIIRLASKMSLNISADDLVKVDIVDNNKQTSSNAQLVVQFKSKSLKNNFLANKHLLKNDPSTSSIIVGEYMDDQLHALLMYAKEKLRNNGYKYVFYKNNQIFAKKHRSHPKVIRIHNKDQVDSLQNKGKNDESGANAPPAIVTECKIDENYYQI
;
A
#
# COMPACT_ATOMS: atom_id res chain seq x y z
N MET A 1 21.20 40.77 -46.45
CA MET A 1 22.16 40.71 -45.34
C MET A 1 22.21 42.09 -44.71
N SER A 2 21.72 42.23 -43.48
CA SER A 2 21.94 43.45 -42.72
C SER A 2 23.39 43.45 -42.28
N ILE A 3 24.23 44.26 -42.91
CA ILE A 3 25.62 44.48 -42.47
C ILE A 3 25.51 45.02 -41.04
N LEU A 4 26.00 44.27 -40.06
CA LEU A 4 26.13 44.76 -38.69
C LEU A 4 27.21 45.85 -38.71
N ASN A 5 26.78 47.11 -38.88
CA ASN A 5 27.63 48.27 -38.80
C ASN A 5 27.96 48.55 -37.34
N VAL A 6 28.91 47.79 -36.78
CA VAL A 6 29.45 48.07 -35.45
C VAL A 6 30.37 49.29 -35.57
N VAL A 7 30.06 50.36 -34.85
CA VAL A 7 30.77 51.65 -34.93
C VAL A 7 31.51 51.97 -33.64
N CYS A 8 32.67 52.62 -33.77
CA CYS A 8 33.37 53.17 -32.63
C CYS A 8 32.59 54.39 -32.11
N PRO A 9 32.19 54.41 -30.83
CA PRO A 9 31.35 55.47 -30.31
C PRO A 9 32.05 56.82 -30.03
N ILE A 10 33.37 56.88 -30.18
CA ILE A 10 34.16 58.12 -30.03
C ILE A 10 34.30 58.82 -31.38
N CYS A 11 34.82 58.13 -32.40
CA CYS A 11 35.01 58.71 -33.73
C CYS A 11 33.81 58.51 -34.67
N THR A 12 32.83 57.70 -34.28
CA THR A 12 31.63 57.34 -35.06
C THR A 12 31.89 56.58 -36.37
N GLU A 13 33.12 56.08 -36.58
CA GLU A 13 33.49 55.28 -37.74
C GLU A 13 33.18 53.80 -37.55
N VAL A 14 32.88 53.09 -38.65
CA VAL A 14 32.66 51.63 -38.66
C VAL A 14 33.98 50.89 -38.46
N PHE A 15 33.98 49.88 -37.61
CA PHE A 15 35.14 49.02 -37.39
C PHE A 15 35.49 48.23 -38.67
N LYS A 16 36.78 48.23 -39.02
CA LYS A 16 37.35 47.49 -40.17
C LYS A 16 38.27 46.37 -39.68
N ASN A 17 38.52 45.39 -40.54
CA ASN A 17 39.38 44.24 -40.23
C ASN A 17 40.81 44.62 -39.83
N ALA A 18 41.29 45.78 -40.31
CA ALA A 18 42.64 46.26 -40.02
C ALA A 18 42.73 47.11 -38.74
N ASP A 19 41.58 47.43 -38.11
CA ASP A 19 41.58 48.31 -36.94
C ASP A 19 41.99 47.55 -35.68
N ASP A 20 42.76 48.20 -34.83
CA ASP A 20 43.03 47.71 -33.48
C ASP A 20 41.82 47.99 -32.58
N ILE A 21 41.01 46.95 -32.34
CA ILE A 21 39.77 47.04 -31.57
C ILE A 21 40.00 46.58 -30.14
N TYR A 22 39.55 47.38 -29.17
CA TYR A 22 39.67 47.10 -27.75
C TYR A 22 38.30 47.10 -27.08
N SER A 23 38.10 46.15 -26.18
CA SER A 23 36.97 46.13 -25.26
C SER A 23 37.41 46.51 -23.86
N THR A 24 36.48 47.07 -23.11
CA THR A 24 36.63 47.38 -21.69
C THR A 24 36.00 46.27 -20.85
N SER A 25 36.38 46.13 -19.57
CA SER A 25 35.72 45.20 -18.63
C SER A 25 34.22 45.47 -18.44
N CYS A 26 33.75 46.66 -18.83
CA CYS A 26 32.33 47.01 -18.86
C CYS A 26 31.62 46.61 -20.17
N GLY A 27 32.29 45.92 -21.08
CA GLY A 27 31.74 45.39 -22.34
C GLY A 27 31.69 46.37 -23.51
N HIS A 28 32.11 47.63 -23.34
CA HIS A 28 32.11 48.62 -24.43
C HIS A 28 33.36 48.55 -25.29
N ILE A 29 33.19 48.71 -26.61
CA ILE A 29 34.20 48.48 -27.63
C ILE A 29 34.57 49.80 -28.34
N PHE A 30 35.85 50.01 -28.60
CA PHE A 30 36.40 51.25 -29.19
C PHE A 30 37.64 50.94 -30.06
N HIS A 31 38.02 51.84 -30.96
CA HIS A 31 39.36 51.82 -31.55
C HIS A 31 40.40 52.07 -30.47
N PHE A 32 41.56 51.43 -30.59
CA PHE A 32 42.68 51.60 -29.67
C PHE A 32 43.09 53.07 -29.55
N SER A 33 43.24 53.77 -30.67
CA SER A 33 43.58 55.20 -30.71
C SER A 33 42.56 56.05 -29.95
N CYS A 34 41.27 55.84 -30.24
CA CYS A 34 40.17 56.55 -29.59
C CYS A 34 40.15 56.31 -28.07
N MET A 35 40.32 55.05 -27.65
CA MET A 35 40.40 54.70 -26.23
C MET A 35 41.61 55.35 -25.57
N GLN A 36 42.78 55.29 -26.20
CA GLN A 36 44.03 55.80 -25.64
C GLN A 36 43.99 57.33 -25.46
N ASP A 37 43.44 58.06 -26.44
CA ASP A 37 43.27 59.50 -26.34
C ASP A 37 42.28 59.90 -25.26
N TRP A 38 41.21 59.12 -25.06
CA TRP A 38 40.28 59.33 -23.96
C TRP A 38 40.93 59.06 -22.61
N MET A 39 41.67 57.95 -22.47
CA MET A 39 42.36 57.57 -21.23
C MET A 39 43.41 58.59 -20.79
N ARG A 40 43.99 59.36 -21.74
CA ARG A 40 44.87 60.50 -21.41
C ARG A 40 44.12 61.64 -20.71
N ARG A 41 42.82 61.79 -20.92
CA ARG A 41 41.98 62.89 -20.40
C ARG A 41 41.09 62.45 -19.23
N SER A 42 40.69 61.19 -19.18
CA SER A 42 39.81 60.65 -18.14
C SER A 42 40.07 59.17 -17.94
N THR A 43 40.08 58.72 -16.69
CA THR A 43 40.22 57.30 -16.32
C THR A 43 38.89 56.53 -16.36
N SER A 44 37.85 57.10 -16.99
CA SER A 44 36.51 56.49 -17.05
C SER A 44 36.19 55.94 -18.44
N CYS A 45 35.29 54.96 -18.53
CA CYS A 45 34.79 54.48 -19.82
C CYS A 45 34.09 55.62 -20.60
N PRO A 46 34.43 55.86 -21.88
CA PRO A 46 33.80 56.91 -22.67
C PRO A 46 32.28 56.74 -22.86
N LYS A 47 31.76 55.51 -22.73
CA LYS A 47 30.33 55.21 -22.89
C LYS A 47 29.56 55.19 -21.58
N CYS A 48 29.94 54.32 -20.64
CA CYS A 48 29.19 54.15 -19.39
C CYS A 48 29.79 54.90 -18.20
N ARG A 49 30.94 55.57 -18.36
CA ARG A 49 31.67 56.31 -17.31
C ARG A 49 32.13 55.46 -16.12
N GLN A 50 32.12 54.13 -16.25
CA GLN A 50 32.72 53.24 -15.24
C GLN A 50 34.18 53.63 -15.01
N TYR A 51 34.58 53.76 -13.74
CA TYR A 51 35.92 54.17 -13.35
C TYR A 51 36.92 53.03 -13.56
N ASN A 52 38.04 53.37 -14.19
CA ASN A 52 39.22 52.53 -14.42
C ASN A 52 38.91 51.11 -14.97
N PRO A 53 38.19 50.98 -16.11
CA PRO A 53 37.94 49.68 -16.70
C PRO A 53 39.23 49.10 -17.30
N THR A 54 39.49 47.81 -17.06
CA THR A 54 40.59 47.11 -17.74
C THR A 54 40.27 46.97 -19.22
N THR A 55 41.30 47.05 -20.08
CA THR A 55 41.15 47.00 -21.53
C THR A 55 41.75 45.72 -22.10
N TYR A 56 41.04 45.07 -23.02
CA TYR A 56 41.45 43.83 -23.68
C TYR A 56 41.40 44.03 -25.19
N LYS A 57 42.46 43.62 -25.90
CA LYS A 57 42.49 43.64 -27.38
C LYS A 57 41.58 42.54 -27.92
N LEU A 58 40.71 42.87 -28.86
CA LEU A 58 39.86 41.93 -29.57
C LEU A 58 40.46 41.61 -30.94
N TYR A 59 40.52 40.31 -31.27
CA TYR A 59 40.86 39.83 -32.61
C TYR A 59 39.58 39.32 -33.27
N LEU A 60 38.96 40.16 -34.10
CA LEU A 60 37.72 39.83 -34.80
C LEU A 60 38.06 39.35 -36.21
N SER A 61 37.64 38.13 -36.56
CA SER A 61 37.71 37.62 -37.92
C SER A 61 36.38 37.88 -38.60
N PHE A 62 36.32 38.93 -39.42
CA PHE A 62 35.16 39.23 -40.27
C PHE A 62 35.31 38.44 -41.57
N ASP A 63 35.06 37.13 -41.49
CA ASP A 63 35.07 36.27 -42.67
C ASP A 63 33.64 36.07 -43.19
N ASP A 64 33.26 36.91 -44.14
CA ASP A 64 32.02 36.79 -44.91
C ASP A 64 32.22 35.89 -46.17
N SER A 65 33.27 35.05 -46.18
CA SER A 65 33.53 34.18 -47.31
C SER A 65 32.39 33.19 -47.57
N GLU A 66 32.21 32.86 -48.85
CA GLU A 66 31.25 31.88 -49.31
C GLU A 66 31.49 30.49 -48.67
N GLU A 67 32.75 30.20 -48.32
CA GLU A 67 33.17 28.97 -47.64
C GLU A 67 32.67 28.91 -46.18
N SER A 68 32.67 30.04 -45.46
CA SER A 68 32.13 30.16 -44.10
C SER A 68 30.61 30.06 -44.08
N LEU A 69 29.92 30.60 -45.09
CA LEU A 69 28.47 30.45 -45.28
C LEU A 69 28.07 28.99 -45.58
N GLN A 70 28.84 28.27 -46.39
CA GLN A 70 28.61 26.84 -46.68
C GLN A 70 28.76 25.98 -45.42
N LYS A 71 29.79 26.22 -44.60
CA LYS A 71 29.96 25.53 -43.30
C LYS A 71 28.81 25.81 -42.35
N PHE A 72 28.32 27.05 -42.31
CA PHE A 72 27.17 27.40 -41.47
C PHE A 72 25.89 26.65 -41.91
N GLN A 73 25.61 26.60 -43.22
CA GLN A 73 24.49 25.83 -43.75
C GLN A 73 24.60 24.33 -43.49
N GLU A 74 25.81 23.75 -43.60
CA GLU A 74 26.04 22.34 -43.29
C GLU A 74 25.78 22.03 -41.81
N ILE A 75 26.24 22.91 -40.91
CA ILE A 75 25.99 22.78 -39.47
C ILE A 75 24.49 22.90 -39.17
N GLU A 76 23.78 23.83 -39.83
CA GLU A 76 22.34 24.01 -39.66
C GLU A 76 21.55 22.78 -40.11
N LEU A 77 21.92 22.17 -41.24
CA LEU A 77 21.35 20.90 -41.72
C LEU A 77 21.60 19.76 -40.75
N LYS A 78 22.84 19.63 -40.23
CA LYS A 78 23.19 18.62 -39.21
C LYS A 78 22.40 18.81 -37.91
N LEU A 79 22.24 20.05 -37.47
CA LEU A 79 21.45 20.39 -36.28
C LEU A 79 19.99 19.98 -36.47
N LYS A 80 19.41 20.25 -37.65
CA LYS A 80 18.04 19.85 -37.97
C LYS A 80 17.86 18.33 -37.98
N SER A 81 18.77 17.60 -38.63
CA SER A 81 18.76 16.13 -38.64
C SER A 81 18.92 15.54 -37.23
N SER A 82 19.78 16.12 -36.40
CA SER A 82 19.96 15.69 -35.01
C SER A 82 18.70 15.93 -34.18
N ASN A 83 18.02 17.07 -34.36
CA ASN A 83 16.76 17.37 -33.67
C ASN A 83 15.63 16.41 -34.06
N GLU A 84 15.54 16.02 -35.34
CA GLU A 84 14.58 15.02 -35.81
C GLU A 84 14.83 13.64 -35.17
N LYS A 85 16.10 13.20 -35.09
CA LYS A 85 16.47 11.97 -34.38
C LYS A 85 16.13 12.02 -32.90
N ASN A 86 16.37 13.16 -32.24
CA ASN A 86 16.00 13.35 -30.84
C ASN A 86 14.49 13.27 -30.63
N ALA A 87 13.69 13.82 -31.56
CA ALA A 87 12.24 13.68 -31.50
C ALA A 87 11.79 12.21 -31.65
N GLN A 88 12.38 11.47 -32.59
CA GLN A 88 12.09 10.03 -32.77
C GLN A 88 12.48 9.19 -31.54
N LEU A 89 13.66 9.42 -30.97
CA LEU A 89 14.09 8.75 -29.74
C LEU A 89 13.15 9.06 -28.57
N LEU A 90 12.66 10.30 -28.48
CA LEU A 90 11.71 10.68 -27.45
C LEU A 90 10.37 9.95 -27.61
N ASP A 91 9.88 9.77 -28.84
CA ASP A 91 8.68 8.98 -29.10
C ASP A 91 8.86 7.50 -28.75
N GLN A 92 10.02 6.91 -29.06
CA GLN A 92 10.36 5.54 -28.65
C GLN A 92 10.43 5.39 -27.12
N ILE A 93 10.98 6.37 -26.40
CA ILE A 93 10.99 6.36 -24.93
C ILE A 93 9.55 6.38 -24.39
N ASN A 94 8.67 7.20 -24.96
CA ASN A 94 7.28 7.25 -24.53
C ASN A 94 6.51 5.95 -24.81
N GLU A 95 6.81 5.29 -25.93
CA GLU A 95 6.20 4.00 -26.28
C GLU A 95 6.68 2.88 -25.34
N THR A 96 7.99 2.82 -25.06
CA THR A 96 8.55 1.84 -24.13
C THR A 96 8.08 2.06 -22.70
N GLU A 97 7.96 3.32 -22.24
CA GLU A 97 7.36 3.65 -20.94
C GLU A 97 5.90 3.18 -20.88
N PHE A 98 5.13 3.37 -21.94
CA PHE A 98 3.74 2.90 -22.00
C PHE A 98 3.64 1.36 -21.93
N ASN A 99 4.48 0.65 -22.69
CA ASN A 99 4.52 -0.81 -22.67
C ASN A 99 4.94 -1.35 -21.29
N PHE A 100 5.91 -0.70 -20.63
CA PHE A 100 6.33 -1.05 -19.28
C PHE A 100 5.20 -0.87 -18.27
N LEU A 101 4.45 0.23 -18.34
CA LEU A 101 3.29 0.46 -17.47
C LEU A 101 2.20 -0.60 -17.68
N HIS A 102 1.90 -0.96 -18.93
CA HIS A 102 0.91 -1.99 -19.22
C HIS A 102 1.33 -3.37 -18.69
N LEU A 103 2.61 -3.72 -18.84
CA LEU A 103 3.14 -4.96 -18.30
C LEU A 103 3.10 -4.97 -16.76
N GLN A 104 3.38 -3.83 -16.12
CA GLN A 104 3.27 -3.68 -14.68
C GLN A 104 1.83 -3.91 -14.20
N GLU A 105 0.83 -3.38 -14.90
CA GLU A 105 -0.58 -3.60 -14.60
C GLU A 105 -0.95 -5.09 -14.67
N GLN A 106 -0.58 -5.77 -15.75
CA GLN A 106 -0.82 -7.21 -15.90
C GLN A 106 -0.16 -8.03 -14.77
N PHE A 107 1.07 -7.67 -14.39
CA PHE A 107 1.78 -8.32 -13.30
C PHE A 107 1.07 -8.12 -11.95
N THR A 108 0.56 -6.91 -11.67
CA THR A 108 -0.20 -6.65 -10.44
C THR A 108 -1.53 -7.39 -10.40
N ALA A 109 -2.21 -7.53 -11.54
CA ALA A 109 -3.44 -8.30 -11.64
C ALA A 109 -3.19 -9.78 -11.36
N SER A 110 -2.19 -10.37 -12.02
CA SER A 110 -1.79 -11.77 -11.80
C SER A 110 -1.31 -12.03 -10.37
N GLU A 111 -0.65 -11.05 -9.74
CA GLU A 111 -0.26 -11.15 -8.33
C GLU A 111 -1.44 -11.17 -7.37
N ARG A 112 -2.48 -10.37 -7.65
CA ARG A 112 -3.73 -10.40 -6.87
C ARG A 112 -4.39 -11.77 -6.98
N GLU A 113 -4.53 -12.31 -8.18
CA GLU A 113 -5.10 -13.65 -8.41
C GLU A 113 -4.32 -14.73 -7.66
N LYS A 114 -2.99 -14.65 -7.68
CA LYS A 114 -2.13 -15.56 -6.91
C LYS A 114 -2.42 -15.48 -5.41
N ARG A 115 -2.52 -14.28 -4.83
CA ARG A 115 -2.83 -14.11 -3.39
C ARG A 115 -4.20 -14.67 -3.04
N GLU A 116 -5.21 -14.43 -3.87
CA GLU A 116 -6.55 -14.98 -3.67
C GLU A 116 -6.57 -16.51 -3.71
N LEU A 117 -5.77 -17.12 -4.58
CA LEU A 117 -5.60 -18.58 -4.61
C LEU A 117 -4.86 -19.09 -3.36
N GLU A 118 -3.81 -18.41 -2.92
CA GLU A 118 -3.08 -18.76 -1.69
C GLU A 118 -3.96 -18.66 -0.43
N ASP A 119 -4.82 -17.65 -0.34
CA ASP A 119 -5.79 -17.51 0.75
C ASP A 119 -6.82 -18.63 0.74
N LYS A 120 -7.33 -19.01 -0.45
CA LYS A 120 -8.23 -20.17 -0.59
C LYS A 120 -7.54 -21.47 -0.17
N ILE A 121 -6.27 -21.67 -0.52
CA ILE A 121 -5.50 -22.85 -0.11
C ILE A 121 -5.34 -22.88 1.42
N ARG A 122 -5.03 -21.75 2.05
CA ARG A 122 -4.95 -21.66 3.52
C ARG A 122 -6.27 -22.04 4.18
N GLN A 123 -7.38 -21.48 3.70
CA GLN A 123 -8.71 -21.75 4.25
C GLN A 123 -9.11 -23.23 4.15
N VAL A 124 -8.77 -23.89 3.04
CA VAL A 124 -8.99 -25.34 2.88
C VAL A 124 -8.11 -26.13 3.85
N GLY A 125 -6.83 -25.76 3.99
CA GLY A 125 -5.92 -26.40 4.96
C GLY A 125 -6.40 -26.31 6.41
N ASP A 126 -6.91 -25.14 6.84
CA ASP A 126 -7.50 -24.96 8.17
C ASP A 126 -8.76 -25.81 8.36
N SER A 127 -9.57 -25.95 7.30
CA SER A 127 -10.76 -26.80 7.31
C SER A 127 -10.40 -28.28 7.43
N ASP A 128 -9.35 -28.73 6.74
CA ASP A 128 -8.84 -30.09 6.83
C ASP A 128 -8.28 -30.38 8.23
N GLN A 129 -7.53 -29.45 8.83
CA GLN A 129 -7.05 -29.60 10.22
C GLN A 129 -8.20 -29.71 11.22
N ASN A 130 -9.24 -28.89 11.07
CA ASN A 130 -10.44 -28.98 11.92
C ASN A 130 -11.15 -30.32 11.74
N PHE A 131 -11.22 -30.86 10.52
CA PHE A 131 -11.80 -32.18 10.27
C PHE A 131 -10.97 -33.30 10.89
N LEU A 132 -9.65 -33.26 10.76
CA LEU A 132 -8.73 -34.23 11.37
C LEU A 132 -8.83 -34.22 12.89
N HIS A 133 -8.84 -33.05 13.53
CA HIS A 133 -8.98 -32.93 14.98
C HIS A 133 -10.35 -33.44 15.46
N LEU A 134 -11.42 -33.11 14.74
CA LEU A 134 -12.74 -33.63 15.05
C LEU A 134 -12.80 -35.16 14.90
N GLN A 135 -12.18 -35.70 13.86
CA GLN A 135 -12.09 -37.15 13.64
C GLN A 135 -11.35 -37.85 14.78
N GLU A 136 -10.22 -37.29 15.23
CA GLU A 136 -9.44 -37.79 16.37
C GLU A 136 -10.29 -37.85 17.65
N GLN A 137 -11.01 -36.76 17.95
CA GLN A 137 -11.91 -36.69 19.10
C GLN A 137 -13.05 -37.72 19.05
N TYR A 138 -13.60 -38.00 17.85
CA TYR A 138 -14.59 -39.06 17.67
C TYR A 138 -14.02 -40.45 17.90
N THR A 139 -12.79 -40.73 17.43
CA THR A 139 -12.11 -42.01 17.70
C THR A 139 -11.86 -42.21 19.19
N GLU A 140 -11.34 -41.21 19.90
CA GLU A 140 -11.13 -41.28 21.35
C GLU A 140 -12.44 -41.53 22.10
N SER A 141 -13.50 -40.81 21.74
CA SER A 141 -14.82 -41.02 22.35
C SER A 141 -15.37 -42.42 22.04
N SER A 142 -15.13 -42.95 20.85
CA SER A 142 -15.56 -44.30 20.47
C SER A 142 -14.81 -45.38 21.26
N GLU A 143 -13.51 -45.21 21.47
CA GLU A 143 -12.70 -46.12 22.30
C GLU A 143 -13.14 -46.10 23.76
N LEU A 144 -13.41 -44.91 24.30
CA LEU A 144 -13.92 -44.77 25.66
C LEU A 144 -15.29 -45.46 25.83
N VAL A 145 -16.19 -45.30 24.85
CA VAL A 145 -17.49 -45.99 24.86
C VAL A 145 -17.30 -47.51 24.86
N LYS A 146 -16.37 -48.03 24.05
CA LYS A 146 -16.06 -49.46 24.01
C LYS A 146 -15.52 -49.96 25.35
N HIS A 147 -14.59 -49.22 25.95
CA HIS A 147 -14.03 -49.57 27.26
C HIS A 147 -15.12 -49.57 28.36
N LEU A 148 -16.01 -48.58 28.36
CA LEU A 148 -17.13 -48.54 29.30
C LEU A 148 -18.10 -49.71 29.09
N GLN A 149 -18.35 -50.11 27.84
CA GLN A 149 -19.15 -51.30 27.52
C GLN A 149 -18.50 -52.58 28.07
N ASP A 150 -17.19 -52.74 27.90
CA ASP A 150 -16.43 -53.88 28.44
C ASP A 150 -16.51 -53.91 29.98
N GLN A 151 -16.37 -52.75 30.64
CA GLN A 151 -16.53 -52.65 32.09
C GLN A 151 -17.93 -53.05 32.57
N ILE A 152 -18.98 -52.58 31.89
CA ILE A 152 -20.37 -52.96 32.21
C ILE A 152 -20.54 -54.47 32.08
N GLN A 153 -19.96 -55.09 31.06
CA GLN A 153 -20.04 -56.53 30.84
C GLN A 153 -19.33 -57.32 31.95
N ILE A 154 -18.14 -56.88 32.38
CA ILE A 154 -17.40 -57.48 33.51
C ILE A 154 -18.24 -57.37 34.80
N LEU A 155 -18.78 -56.19 35.08
CA LEU A 155 -19.61 -55.97 36.27
C LEU A 155 -20.87 -56.84 36.26
N LYS A 156 -21.47 -57.04 35.09
CA LYS A 156 -22.63 -57.93 34.92
C LYS A 156 -22.30 -59.38 35.27
N ILE A 157 -21.20 -59.91 34.73
CA ILE A 157 -20.72 -61.27 35.04
C ILE A 157 -20.42 -61.40 36.54
N ASN A 158 -19.77 -60.40 37.13
CA ASN A 158 -19.45 -60.41 38.56
C ASN A 158 -20.70 -60.44 39.45
N ASN A 159 -21.76 -59.71 39.08
CA ASN A 159 -23.04 -59.75 39.77
C ASN A 159 -23.72 -61.12 39.62
N GLU A 160 -23.65 -61.74 38.45
CA GLU A 160 -24.17 -63.10 38.24
C GLU A 160 -23.43 -64.13 39.12
N CYS A 161 -22.09 -64.08 39.16
CA CYS A 161 -21.28 -64.93 40.04
C CYS A 161 -21.64 -64.75 41.51
N LYS A 162 -21.73 -63.50 41.99
CA LYS A 162 -22.13 -63.21 43.37
C LYS A 162 -23.54 -63.68 43.69
N SER A 163 -24.48 -63.55 42.75
CA SER A 163 -25.84 -64.08 42.91
C SER A 163 -25.84 -65.61 43.07
N MET A 164 -25.01 -66.33 42.31
CA MET A 164 -24.88 -67.78 42.46
C MET A 164 -24.28 -68.16 43.82
N GLU A 165 -23.26 -67.44 44.26
CA GLU A 165 -22.62 -67.64 45.56
C GLU A 165 -23.59 -67.39 46.72
N LEU A 166 -24.43 -66.35 46.60
CA LEU A 166 -25.48 -66.02 47.56
C LEU A 166 -26.57 -67.11 47.60
N ASN A 167 -26.98 -67.63 46.44
CA ASN A 167 -27.92 -68.74 46.36
C ASN A 167 -27.36 -70.02 46.99
N GLN A 168 -26.07 -70.32 46.76
CA GLN A 168 -25.41 -71.47 47.38
C GLN A 168 -25.37 -71.33 48.91
N LYS A 169 -25.03 -70.14 49.42
CA LYS A 169 -25.05 -69.87 50.85
C LYS A 169 -26.46 -69.95 51.45
N ASN A 170 -27.49 -69.52 50.72
CA ASN A 170 -28.88 -69.69 51.14
C ASN A 170 -29.29 -71.16 51.25
N MET A 171 -28.91 -72.01 50.29
CA MET A 171 -29.15 -73.46 50.37
C MET A 171 -28.42 -74.09 51.58
N GLU A 172 -27.22 -73.62 51.88
CA GLU A 172 -26.43 -74.03 53.06
C GLU A 172 -27.14 -73.64 54.37
N ILE A 173 -27.67 -72.41 54.44
CA ILE A 173 -28.47 -71.92 55.57
C ILE A 173 -29.76 -72.73 55.73
N ASP A 174 -30.48 -73.02 54.65
CA ASP A 174 -31.72 -73.81 54.69
C ASP A 174 -31.45 -75.25 55.15
N SER A 175 -30.33 -75.83 54.73
CA SER A 175 -29.88 -77.17 55.20
C SER A 175 -29.54 -77.16 56.69
N LEU A 176 -28.86 -76.11 57.18
CA LEU A 176 -28.57 -75.93 58.61
C LEU A 176 -29.84 -75.66 59.42
N LYS A 177 -30.82 -74.94 58.87
CA LYS A 177 -32.15 -74.74 59.47
C LYS A 177 -32.96 -76.04 59.56
N ALA A 178 -32.90 -76.89 58.55
CA ALA A 178 -33.59 -78.19 58.55
C ALA A 178 -33.04 -79.17 59.60
N GLY A 179 -31.78 -79.00 60.01
CA GLY A 179 -31.15 -79.75 61.11
C GLY A 179 -31.52 -79.28 62.52
N LEU A 180 -32.19 -78.14 62.67
CA LEU A 180 -32.62 -77.56 63.95
C LEU A 180 -34.14 -77.75 64.12
N GLN A 181 -34.54 -78.79 64.85
CA GLN A 181 -35.89 -78.87 65.41
C GLN A 181 -36.08 -77.79 66.49
N PRO A 182 -37.32 -77.31 66.75
CA PRO A 182 -37.57 -76.19 67.64
C PRO A 182 -37.50 -76.64 69.10
N GLU A 183 -36.29 -76.71 69.67
CA GLU A 183 -36.13 -76.70 71.12
C GLU A 183 -36.02 -75.26 71.61
N LYS A 184 -37.03 -74.85 72.38
CA LYS A 184 -37.01 -73.61 73.16
C LYS A 184 -35.89 -73.72 74.20
N SER A 185 -34.83 -72.93 74.04
CA SER A 185 -33.89 -72.65 75.12
C SER A 185 -33.91 -71.15 75.45
N PRO A 186 -34.08 -70.75 76.72
CA PRO A 186 -34.17 -69.35 77.10
C PRO A 186 -32.78 -68.81 77.45
N PHE A 187 -31.91 -68.60 76.47
CA PHE A 187 -30.66 -67.81 76.67
C PHE A 187 -29.93 -67.45 75.36
N ASN A 188 -30.35 -66.40 74.64
CA ASN A 188 -29.41 -65.48 73.93
C ASN A 188 -30.03 -64.22 73.29
N ASP A 189 -31.11 -63.67 73.86
CA ASP A 189 -31.82 -62.51 73.27
C ASP A 189 -30.93 -61.26 73.11
N SER A 190 -29.86 -61.08 73.89
CA SER A 190 -28.97 -59.93 73.76
C SER A 190 -28.14 -59.94 72.48
N ILE A 191 -27.56 -61.09 72.12
CA ILE A 191 -26.66 -61.20 70.95
C ILE A 191 -27.45 -61.15 69.64
N MET A 192 -28.66 -61.71 69.63
CA MET A 192 -29.54 -61.66 68.46
C MET A 192 -30.07 -60.23 68.24
N ASN A 193 -30.49 -59.54 69.31
CA ASN A 193 -30.91 -58.14 69.23
C ASN A 193 -29.76 -57.20 68.84
N ASP A 194 -28.52 -57.45 69.28
CA ASP A 194 -27.37 -56.66 68.83
C ASP A 194 -27.05 -56.87 67.34
N LYS A 195 -27.18 -58.10 66.82
CA LYS A 195 -27.01 -58.37 65.37
C LYS A 195 -28.13 -57.76 64.54
N ILE A 196 -29.37 -57.80 65.04
CA ILE A 196 -30.52 -57.13 64.41
C ILE A 196 -30.27 -55.62 64.37
N ARG A 197 -29.80 -55.01 65.47
CA ARG A 197 -29.45 -53.58 65.53
C ARG A 197 -28.36 -53.20 64.52
N VAL A 198 -27.33 -54.04 64.37
CA VAL A 198 -26.25 -53.80 63.38
C VAL A 198 -26.78 -53.93 61.94
N LEU A 199 -27.65 -54.90 61.67
CA LEU A 199 -28.28 -55.04 60.34
C LEU A 199 -29.21 -53.86 60.03
N GLU A 200 -29.99 -53.40 61.00
CA GLU A 200 -30.82 -52.20 60.88
C GLU A 200 -29.98 -50.94 60.63
N GLN A 201 -28.85 -50.78 61.31
CA GLN A 201 -27.92 -49.67 61.05
C GLN A 201 -27.30 -49.75 59.65
N LYS A 202 -26.92 -50.95 59.18
CA LYS A 202 -26.39 -51.14 57.82
C LYS A 202 -27.47 -50.86 56.77
N LEU A 203 -28.70 -51.33 56.98
CA LEU A 203 -29.84 -51.02 56.12
C LEU A 203 -30.12 -49.51 56.05
N LYS A 204 -30.05 -48.83 57.19
CA LYS A 204 -30.24 -47.37 57.24
C LYS A 204 -29.12 -46.63 56.50
N HIS A 205 -27.88 -47.10 56.60
CA HIS A 205 -26.75 -46.52 55.87
C HIS A 205 -26.88 -46.72 54.35
N ILE A 206 -27.19 -47.94 53.92
CA ILE A 206 -27.41 -48.28 52.51
C ILE A 206 -28.58 -47.48 51.93
N SER A 207 -29.69 -47.33 52.68
CA SER A 207 -30.83 -46.49 52.26
C SER A 207 -30.41 -45.03 52.05
N ALA A 208 -29.62 -44.47 52.97
CA ALA A 208 -29.15 -43.09 52.86
C ALA A 208 -28.16 -42.90 51.70
N GLU A 209 -27.37 -43.92 51.37
CA GLU A 209 -26.45 -43.90 50.23
C GLU A 209 -27.21 -43.97 48.90
N PHE A 210 -28.23 -44.82 48.81
CA PHE A 210 -29.14 -44.86 47.65
C PHE A 210 -29.90 -43.55 47.47
N GLU A 211 -30.38 -42.91 48.54
CA GLU A 211 -31.04 -41.60 48.46
C GLU A 211 -30.10 -40.52 47.89
N LYS A 212 -28.81 -40.53 48.28
CA LYS A 212 -27.80 -39.63 47.70
C LYS A 212 -27.56 -39.91 46.22
N GLU A 213 -27.51 -41.18 45.84
CA GLU A 213 -27.28 -41.57 44.44
C GLU A 213 -28.48 -41.23 43.55
N ILE A 214 -29.70 -41.37 44.05
CA ILE A 214 -30.93 -40.88 43.40
C ILE A 214 -30.88 -39.35 43.25
N ALA A 215 -30.42 -38.62 44.27
CA ALA A 215 -30.26 -37.16 44.18
C ALA A 215 -29.23 -36.74 43.12
N ILE A 216 -28.10 -37.45 43.02
CA ILE A 216 -27.09 -37.19 41.98
C ILE A 216 -27.64 -37.53 40.58
N SER A 217 -28.31 -38.66 40.43
CA SER A 217 -28.90 -39.10 39.16
C SER A 217 -30.02 -38.15 38.68
N THR A 218 -30.86 -37.67 39.59
CA THR A 218 -31.89 -36.67 39.27
C THR A 218 -31.27 -35.33 38.86
N GLN A 219 -30.19 -34.91 39.52
CA GLN A 219 -29.44 -33.71 39.13
C GLN A 219 -28.80 -33.84 37.74
N LEU A 220 -28.18 -34.99 37.45
CA LEU A 220 -27.63 -35.30 36.11
C LEU A 220 -28.72 -35.28 35.03
N SER A 221 -29.93 -35.75 35.34
CA SER A 221 -31.08 -35.69 34.43
C SER A 221 -31.52 -34.25 34.14
N ILE A 222 -31.55 -33.40 35.17
CA ILE A 222 -31.85 -31.96 35.02
C ILE A 222 -30.79 -31.29 34.12
N ASP A 223 -29.52 -31.58 34.34
CA ASP A 223 -28.44 -30.97 33.57
C ASP A 223 -28.38 -31.49 32.13
N LYS A 224 -28.73 -32.77 31.89
CA LYS A 224 -28.98 -33.32 30.56
C LYS A 224 -30.10 -32.56 29.84
N MET A 225 -31.23 -32.33 30.50
CA MET A 225 -32.35 -31.56 29.92
C MET A 225 -31.93 -30.12 29.56
N LYS A 226 -31.12 -29.46 30.39
CA LYS A 226 -30.59 -28.12 30.09
C LYS A 226 -29.68 -28.13 28.87
N LEU A 227 -28.78 -29.11 28.77
CA LEU A 227 -27.89 -29.27 27.62
C LEU A 227 -28.66 -29.57 26.33
N GLU A 228 -29.67 -30.44 26.38
CA GLU A 228 -30.56 -30.72 25.25
C GLU A 228 -31.31 -29.46 24.78
N SER A 229 -31.76 -28.62 25.73
CA SER A 229 -32.34 -27.31 25.41
C SER A 229 -31.31 -26.39 24.74
N TYR A 230 -30.08 -26.33 25.24
CA TYR A 230 -29.02 -25.50 24.67
C TYR A 230 -28.66 -25.94 23.23
N ILE A 231 -28.57 -27.25 23.01
CA ILE A 231 -28.36 -27.83 21.68
C ILE A 231 -29.53 -27.51 20.75
N LYS A 232 -30.78 -27.57 21.24
CA LYS A 232 -31.96 -27.18 20.47
C LYS A 232 -31.89 -25.71 20.05
N HIS A 233 -31.48 -24.81 20.96
CA HIS A 233 -31.29 -23.40 20.65
C HIS A 233 -30.21 -23.16 19.59
N LEU A 234 -29.06 -23.84 19.69
CA LEU A 234 -27.99 -23.77 18.70
C LEU A 234 -28.42 -24.31 17.34
N LYS A 235 -29.17 -25.42 17.30
CA LYS A 235 -29.73 -25.98 16.05
C LYS A 235 -30.79 -25.06 15.41
N SER A 236 -31.60 -24.37 16.21
CA SER A 236 -32.54 -23.36 15.68
C SER A 236 -31.85 -22.09 15.19
N ALA A 237 -30.71 -21.71 15.78
CA ALA A 237 -29.89 -20.60 15.29
C ALA A 237 -29.24 -20.91 13.94
N ASP A 238 -28.75 -22.15 13.75
CA ASP A 238 -28.19 -22.62 12.47
C ASP A 238 -29.26 -22.79 11.35
N GLY A 239 -30.52 -23.04 11.75
CA GLY A 239 -31.66 -23.05 10.83
C GLY A 239 -32.01 -21.68 10.25
N ASN A 240 -31.87 -20.61 11.06
CA ASN A 240 -32.11 -19.24 10.60
C ASN A 240 -31.01 -18.76 9.63
N THR A 241 -29.75 -19.12 9.84
CA THR A 241 -28.66 -18.83 8.89
C THR A 241 -28.83 -19.60 7.58
N LYS A 242 -29.26 -20.86 7.62
CA LYS A 242 -29.55 -21.65 6.39
C LYS A 242 -30.78 -21.14 5.63
N ASN A 243 -31.81 -20.63 6.31
CA ASN A 243 -32.96 -20.02 5.66
C ASN A 243 -32.64 -18.64 5.07
N ILE A 244 -31.80 -17.84 5.73
CA ILE A 244 -31.29 -16.58 5.14
C ILE A 244 -30.44 -16.87 3.90
N LEU A 245 -29.59 -17.92 3.93
CA LEU A 245 -28.79 -18.35 2.78
C LEU A 245 -29.63 -18.87 1.61
N LYS A 246 -30.73 -19.60 1.86
CA LYS A 246 -31.66 -20.06 0.80
C LYS A 246 -32.50 -18.93 0.22
N GLN A 247 -32.98 -18.00 1.05
CA GLN A 247 -33.76 -16.85 0.59
C GLN A 247 -32.89 -15.88 -0.22
N THR A 248 -31.59 -15.73 0.13
CA THR A 248 -30.64 -15.00 -0.73
C THR A 248 -30.26 -15.72 -2.02
N HIS A 249 -30.36 -17.06 -2.07
CA HIS A 249 -30.01 -17.83 -3.27
C HIS A 249 -31.15 -17.90 -4.31
N GLU A 250 -32.40 -17.74 -3.88
CA GLU A 250 -33.56 -17.65 -4.79
C GLU A 250 -33.75 -16.23 -5.35
N ASP A 251 -33.51 -15.18 -4.54
CA ASP A 251 -33.60 -13.79 -4.99
C ASP A 251 -32.45 -13.32 -5.91
N LEU A 252 -31.33 -14.06 -5.97
CA LEU A 252 -30.19 -13.78 -6.87
C LEU A 252 -30.27 -14.49 -8.23
N SER A 253 -31.29 -15.32 -8.47
CA SER A 253 -31.50 -16.01 -9.76
C SER A 253 -32.35 -15.23 -10.77
N MET A 254 -32.99 -14.12 -10.35
CA MET A 254 -33.77 -13.24 -11.23
C MET A 254 -33.34 -11.77 -11.08
N LYS A 255 -32.11 -11.43 -11.48
CA LYS A 255 -31.66 -10.07 -11.82
C LYS A 255 -30.24 -10.08 -12.43
N ARG A 256 -30.03 -10.93 -13.44
CA ARG A 256 -29.15 -10.54 -14.56
C ARG A 256 -30.03 -9.69 -15.47
N ASP A 257 -29.50 -8.56 -15.93
CA ASP A 257 -30.17 -7.54 -16.75
C ASP A 257 -30.93 -6.47 -15.95
N ASN A 258 -30.20 -5.56 -15.30
CA ASN A 258 -30.34 -4.14 -15.61
C ASN A 258 -29.30 -3.29 -14.85
N GLN A 259 -28.51 -2.57 -15.64
CA GLN A 259 -27.98 -1.22 -15.45
C GLN A 259 -27.92 -0.59 -14.04
N LYS A 260 -26.78 0.11 -13.86
CA LYS A 260 -26.63 1.43 -13.23
C LYS A 260 -26.56 1.49 -11.70
N SER A 261 -25.40 1.99 -11.27
CA SER A 261 -25.21 3.05 -10.28
C SER A 261 -26.39 3.31 -9.34
N VAL A 262 -26.18 3.07 -8.05
CA VAL A 262 -26.25 4.04 -6.95
C VAL A 262 -26.06 3.22 -5.68
N ASN A 263 -25.02 3.51 -4.90
CA ASN A 263 -25.01 3.14 -3.48
C ASN A 263 -24.88 4.44 -2.68
N LEU A 264 -26.02 4.86 -2.15
CA LEU A 264 -26.14 5.85 -1.09
C LEU A 264 -26.22 5.08 0.23
N LYS A 265 -25.18 5.26 1.06
CA LYS A 265 -25.22 5.50 2.51
C LYS A 265 -26.09 4.61 3.41
N ASN A 266 -25.46 4.04 4.44
CA ASN A 266 -25.53 4.50 5.85
C ASN A 266 -24.78 3.50 6.75
N ASP A 267 -23.74 3.96 7.45
CA ASP A 267 -23.79 4.35 8.86
C ASP A 267 -23.89 3.15 9.80
N LEU A 268 -22.73 2.75 10.32
CA LEU A 268 -22.51 2.37 11.72
C LEU A 268 -21.00 2.21 11.89
N LEU A 269 -20.31 3.34 12.06
CA LEU A 269 -18.99 3.47 12.70
C LEU A 269 -18.71 4.97 12.85
N LYS A 270 -19.51 5.63 13.70
CA LYS A 270 -19.19 6.95 14.26
C LYS A 270 -19.03 6.78 15.76
N SER A 271 -17.78 6.67 16.18
CA SER A 271 -17.32 7.36 17.39
C SER A 271 -15.80 7.38 17.39
N ASN A 272 -15.28 8.60 17.24
CA ASN A 272 -13.93 9.06 17.53
C ASN A 272 -12.83 8.80 16.48
N SER A 273 -12.91 9.54 15.38
CA SER A 273 -11.73 10.13 14.72
C SER A 273 -12.01 11.60 14.40
N ASN A 274 -11.83 12.46 15.42
CA ASN A 274 -11.69 13.88 15.18
C ASN A 274 -10.40 14.10 14.37
N GLN A 275 -10.58 14.58 13.14
CA GLN A 275 -9.63 15.32 12.32
C GLN A 275 -8.20 14.75 12.23
N LYS A 276 -7.97 13.89 11.22
CA LYS A 276 -6.71 13.94 10.47
C LYS A 276 -7.06 14.16 9.02
N SER A 277 -6.75 15.35 8.52
CA SER A 277 -6.61 15.61 7.10
C SER A 277 -5.77 14.49 6.49
N ASN A 278 -6.27 13.82 5.46
CA ASN A 278 -5.46 12.92 4.63
C ASN A 278 -4.39 13.78 3.94
N ASN A 279 -3.25 13.97 4.62
CA ASN A 279 -2.17 14.84 4.18
C ASN A 279 -1.18 13.99 3.37
N SER A 280 -1.62 13.45 2.23
CA SER A 280 -0.75 12.75 1.26
C SER A 280 0.39 13.64 0.76
N ASP A 281 0.25 14.96 0.96
CA ASP A 281 1.22 15.99 0.68
C ASP A 281 2.55 15.86 1.42
N THR A 282 2.67 15.10 2.52
CA THR A 282 3.92 14.95 3.28
C THR A 282 4.61 13.59 3.15
N TYR A 283 4.10 12.70 2.30
CA TYR A 283 4.67 11.37 2.10
C TYR A 283 5.72 11.32 0.98
N VAL A 284 6.76 10.52 1.19
CA VAL A 284 7.84 10.20 0.26
C VAL A 284 7.98 8.69 0.19
N PHE A 285 8.31 8.21 -1.00
CA PHE A 285 8.52 6.80 -1.27
C PHE A 285 9.97 6.54 -1.63
N ILE A 286 10.55 5.50 -1.02
CA ILE A 286 11.95 5.12 -1.21
C ILE A 286 11.98 3.65 -1.64
N LYS A 287 12.59 3.38 -2.80
CA LYS A 287 12.73 2.06 -3.42
C LYS A 287 14.19 1.63 -3.45
N ASP A 288 14.39 0.32 -3.60
CA ASP A 288 15.69 -0.31 -3.85
C ASP A 288 16.72 -0.12 -2.72
N LEU A 289 16.23 -0.20 -1.48
CA LEU A 289 17.11 -0.27 -0.31
C LEU A 289 17.61 -1.70 -0.13
N PRO A 290 18.92 -1.98 -0.21
CA PRO A 290 19.41 -3.33 0.01
C PRO A 290 19.19 -3.73 1.49
N LEU A 291 18.76 -4.98 1.70
CA LEU A 291 18.28 -5.50 3.01
C LEU A 291 19.33 -5.41 4.14
N ASP A 292 20.61 -5.35 3.79
CA ASP A 292 21.76 -5.17 4.68
C ASP A 292 21.83 -3.78 5.34
N GLN A 293 21.07 -2.81 4.84
CA GLN A 293 21.02 -1.44 5.37
C GLN A 293 19.79 -1.14 6.24
N LEU A 294 18.94 -2.15 6.51
CA LEU A 294 17.78 -2.01 7.40
C LEU A 294 18.22 -1.98 8.87
N LEU A 295 18.56 -0.78 9.36
CA LEU A 295 18.83 -0.55 10.78
C LEU A 295 17.52 -0.17 11.49
N ILE A 296 17.20 -0.86 12.59
CA ILE A 296 16.11 -0.49 13.51
C ILE A 296 16.70 0.47 14.55
N PRO A 297 16.06 1.62 14.84
CA PRO A 297 14.81 2.14 14.29
C PRO A 297 14.93 2.61 12.83
N PHE A 298 13.88 2.42 12.01
CA PHE A 298 13.89 2.73 10.56
C PHE A 298 14.07 4.23 10.27
N GLU A 299 13.81 5.10 11.24
CA GLU A 299 14.10 6.53 11.22
C GLU A 299 15.60 6.79 10.97
N ASN A 300 16.49 5.94 11.49
CA ASN A 300 17.93 6.09 11.32
C ASN A 300 18.38 5.93 9.86
N ILE A 301 17.62 5.17 9.06
CA ILE A 301 17.87 5.03 7.64
C ILE A 301 17.65 6.39 6.95
N ILE A 302 16.55 7.06 7.28
CA ILE A 302 16.20 8.36 6.70
C ILE A 302 17.17 9.44 7.17
N ILE A 303 17.56 9.42 8.44
CA ILE A 303 18.58 10.32 9.00
C ILE A 303 19.92 10.12 8.28
N ARG A 304 20.35 8.87 8.06
CA ARG A 304 21.58 8.56 7.34
C ARG A 304 21.54 9.02 5.88
N LEU A 305 20.41 8.83 5.19
CA LEU A 305 20.21 9.33 3.83
C LEU A 305 20.22 10.87 3.80
N ALA A 306 19.59 11.52 4.77
CA ALA A 306 19.58 12.98 4.91
C ALA A 306 20.99 13.54 5.14
N SER A 307 21.78 12.93 6.02
CA SER A 307 23.18 13.32 6.26
C SER A 307 24.03 13.27 4.99
N LYS A 308 23.81 12.26 4.13
CA LYS A 308 24.48 12.18 2.82
C LYS A 308 24.02 13.26 1.83
N MET A 309 22.79 13.74 1.98
CA MET A 309 22.27 14.88 1.24
C MET A 309 22.67 16.23 1.86
N SER A 310 23.50 16.25 2.91
CA SER A 310 23.79 17.46 3.72
C SER A 310 22.54 18.13 4.32
N LEU A 311 21.52 17.32 4.63
CA LEU A 311 20.28 17.73 5.29
C LEU A 311 20.28 17.28 6.74
N ASN A 312 20.01 18.21 7.65
CA ASN A 312 19.81 17.91 9.07
C ASN A 312 18.33 17.56 9.29
N ILE A 313 18.02 16.26 9.30
CA ILE A 313 16.70 15.73 9.62
C ILE A 313 16.83 14.92 10.91
N SER A 314 15.98 15.19 11.89
CA SER A 314 15.92 14.48 13.16
C SER A 314 14.77 13.48 13.19
N ALA A 315 14.75 12.57 14.18
CA ALA A 315 13.63 11.64 14.37
C ALA A 315 12.30 12.38 14.64
N ASP A 316 12.35 13.57 15.26
CA ASP A 316 11.17 14.40 15.56
C ASP A 316 10.55 15.07 14.32
N ASP A 317 11.27 15.06 13.20
CA ASP A 317 10.83 15.57 11.90
C ASP A 317 10.10 14.51 11.05
N LEU A 318 10.13 13.26 11.51
CA LEU A 318 9.49 12.10 10.90
C LEU A 318 8.25 11.71 11.71
N VAL A 319 7.12 11.58 11.02
CA VAL A 319 5.84 11.20 11.64
C VAL A 319 5.67 9.68 11.60
N LYS A 320 6.12 9.05 10.51
CA LYS A 320 5.98 7.61 10.30
C LYS A 320 6.98 7.10 9.27
N VAL A 321 7.62 5.96 9.53
CA VAL A 321 8.44 5.22 8.56
C VAL A 321 7.97 3.77 8.53
N ASP A 322 7.28 3.38 7.47
CA ASP A 322 6.78 2.01 7.30
C ASP A 322 7.54 1.31 6.18
N ILE A 323 7.85 0.03 6.38
CA ILE A 323 8.25 -0.88 5.29
C ILE A 323 6.99 -1.30 4.55
N VAL A 324 6.99 -1.13 3.24
CA VAL A 324 5.97 -1.71 2.36
C VAL A 324 6.49 -3.07 1.92
N ASP A 325 6.06 -4.11 2.64
CA ASP A 325 6.37 -5.48 2.26
C ASP A 325 5.59 -5.85 1.00
N ASN A 326 6.31 -6.02 -0.11
CA ASN A 326 5.81 -6.77 -1.24
C ASN A 326 6.05 -8.24 -0.94
N ASN A 327 4.96 -8.98 -0.69
CA ASN A 327 4.93 -10.45 -0.57
C ASN A 327 5.35 -11.16 -1.87
N LYS A 328 6.58 -10.94 -2.35
CA LYS A 328 7.22 -11.69 -3.42
C LYS A 328 8.68 -11.95 -3.05
N GLN A 329 8.95 -13.23 -2.90
CA GLN A 329 10.19 -13.86 -2.48
C GLN A 329 11.38 -13.69 -3.46
N THR A 330 11.50 -12.56 -4.18
CA THR A 330 12.52 -12.40 -5.25
C THR A 330 13.17 -11.03 -5.39
N SER A 331 12.89 -10.01 -4.57
CA SER A 331 13.67 -8.77 -4.59
C SER A 331 14.52 -8.64 -3.33
N SER A 332 15.85 -8.70 -3.48
CA SER A 332 16.84 -8.47 -2.42
C SER A 332 16.83 -7.06 -1.80
N ASN A 333 15.80 -6.26 -2.11
CA ASN A 333 15.69 -4.86 -1.75
C ASN A 333 14.31 -4.54 -1.13
N ALA A 334 14.31 -3.75 -0.06
CA ALA A 334 13.13 -3.25 0.65
C ALA A 334 12.58 -1.94 0.06
N GLN A 335 11.30 -1.66 0.32
CA GLN A 335 10.62 -0.42 -0.02
C GLN A 335 10.13 0.28 1.25
N LEU A 336 10.34 1.59 1.36
CA LEU A 336 9.98 2.40 2.52
C LEU A 336 9.02 3.52 2.13
N VAL A 337 8.01 3.76 2.97
CA VAL A 337 7.15 4.93 2.91
C VAL A 337 7.44 5.80 4.13
N VAL A 338 7.77 7.06 3.89
CA VAL A 338 8.17 8.02 4.91
C VAL A 338 7.19 9.18 4.93
N GLN A 339 6.63 9.47 6.10
CA GLN A 339 5.83 10.65 6.33
C GLN A 339 6.65 11.72 7.06
N PHE A 340 6.83 12.87 6.41
CA PHE A 340 7.46 14.04 7.02
C PHE A 340 6.45 14.88 7.80
N LYS A 341 6.93 15.61 8.80
CA LYS A 341 6.14 16.55 9.60
C LYS A 341 5.69 17.77 8.80
N SER A 342 6.46 18.19 7.80
CA SER A 342 6.14 19.34 6.94
C SER A 342 6.38 19.06 5.46
N LYS A 343 5.59 19.73 4.61
CA LYS A 343 5.73 19.69 3.15
C LYS A 343 7.07 20.28 2.69
N SER A 344 7.58 21.29 3.39
CA SER A 344 8.88 21.92 3.10
C SER A 344 10.04 20.93 3.29
N LEU A 345 10.01 20.10 4.34
CA LEU A 345 11.02 19.05 4.57
C LEU A 345 10.99 18.00 3.47
N LYS A 346 9.80 17.51 3.08
CA LYS A 346 9.64 16.62 1.93
C LYS A 346 10.21 17.22 0.64
N ASN A 347 9.85 18.47 0.32
CA ASN A 347 10.31 19.13 -0.90
C ASN A 347 11.84 19.29 -0.92
N ASN A 348 12.42 19.63 0.23
CA ASN A 348 13.87 19.75 0.39
C ASN A 348 14.58 18.39 0.23
N PHE A 349 14.00 17.32 0.79
CA PHE A 349 14.50 15.96 0.63
C PHE A 349 14.42 15.48 -0.84
N LEU A 350 13.31 15.77 -1.53
CA LEU A 350 13.13 15.43 -2.95
C LEU A 350 14.01 16.25 -3.89
N ALA A 351 14.33 17.51 -3.56
CA ALA A 351 15.23 18.35 -4.34
C ALA A 351 16.67 17.81 -4.31
N ASN A 352 17.11 17.32 -3.14
CA ASN A 352 18.46 16.82 -2.91
C ASN A 352 18.65 15.33 -3.24
N LYS A 353 17.61 14.64 -3.72
CA LYS A 353 17.66 13.20 -4.06
C LYS A 353 18.75 12.82 -5.08
N HIS A 354 19.18 13.76 -5.92
CA HIS A 354 20.22 13.53 -6.91
C HIS A 354 21.59 13.27 -6.25
N LEU A 355 21.82 13.81 -5.05
CA LEU A 355 23.06 13.62 -4.29
C LEU A 355 23.25 12.19 -3.80
N LEU A 356 22.18 11.41 -3.64
CA LEU A 356 22.27 9.99 -3.29
C LEU A 356 22.89 9.13 -4.40
N LYS A 357 22.80 9.58 -5.66
CA LYS A 357 23.38 8.87 -6.80
C LYS A 357 24.89 9.01 -6.91
N ASN A 358 25.48 9.98 -6.18
CA ASN A 358 26.91 10.23 -6.19
C ASN A 358 27.71 9.28 -5.28
N ASP A 359 27.02 8.56 -4.39
CA ASP A 359 27.63 7.61 -3.46
C ASP A 359 27.33 6.17 -3.91
N PRO A 360 28.36 5.31 -4.10
CA PRO A 360 28.19 3.91 -4.50
C PRO A 360 27.20 3.14 -3.62
N SER A 361 27.16 3.45 -2.32
CA SER A 361 26.35 2.73 -1.32
C SER A 361 24.87 3.14 -1.29
N THR A 362 24.49 4.23 -1.96
CA THR A 362 23.09 4.70 -2.09
C THR A 362 22.66 4.90 -3.54
N SER A 363 23.53 4.54 -4.49
CA SER A 363 23.30 4.70 -5.93
C SER A 363 22.12 3.90 -6.46
N SER A 364 21.79 2.77 -5.81
CA SER A 364 20.64 1.93 -6.13
C SER A 364 19.31 2.52 -5.64
N ILE A 365 19.34 3.48 -4.70
CA ILE A 365 18.14 3.94 -4.00
C ILE A 365 17.36 4.95 -4.85
N ILE A 366 16.07 4.70 -5.03
CA ILE A 366 15.17 5.57 -5.80
C ILE A 366 14.22 6.29 -4.84
N VAL A 367 14.35 7.61 -4.75
CA VAL A 367 13.45 8.46 -3.95
C VAL A 367 12.44 9.17 -4.86
N GLY A 368 11.15 8.96 -4.59
CA GLY A 368 10.03 9.48 -5.38
C GLY A 368 8.93 10.14 -4.54
N GLU A 369 8.09 10.94 -5.20
CA GLU A 369 6.84 11.42 -4.58
C GLU A 369 5.93 10.22 -4.32
N TYR A 370 5.40 10.11 -3.10
CA TYR A 370 4.35 9.14 -2.80
C TYR A 370 3.10 9.50 -3.62
N MET A 371 2.54 8.50 -4.29
CA MET A 371 1.33 8.62 -5.11
C MET A 371 0.31 7.65 -4.52
N ASP A 372 -0.80 8.16 -3.98
CA ASP A 372 -1.83 7.30 -3.40
C ASP A 372 -2.63 6.56 -4.50
N ASP A 373 -3.32 5.47 -4.12
CA ASP A 373 -4.05 4.61 -5.06
C ASP A 373 -5.13 5.36 -5.85
N GLN A 374 -5.73 6.39 -5.25
CA GLN A 374 -6.77 7.19 -5.89
C GLN A 374 -6.19 8.12 -6.96
N LEU A 375 -5.04 8.73 -6.67
CA LEU A 375 -4.30 9.61 -7.56
C LEU A 375 -3.65 8.81 -8.70
N HIS A 376 -3.16 7.61 -8.40
CA HIS A 376 -2.68 6.68 -9.43
C HIS A 376 -3.81 6.26 -10.37
N ALA A 377 -4.97 5.87 -9.82
CA ALA A 377 -6.15 5.53 -10.62
C ALA A 377 -6.64 6.70 -11.48
N LEU A 378 -6.57 7.94 -10.97
CA LEU A 378 -6.91 9.14 -11.72
C LEU A 378 -5.89 9.45 -12.83
N LEU A 379 -4.59 9.25 -12.57
CA LEU A 379 -3.54 9.46 -13.57
C LEU A 379 -3.66 8.47 -14.73
N MET A 380 -3.91 7.19 -14.42
CA MET A 380 -4.12 6.15 -15.42
C MET A 380 -5.37 6.45 -16.26
N TYR A 381 -6.48 6.80 -15.60
CA TYR A 381 -7.71 7.21 -16.27
C TYR A 381 -7.51 8.41 -17.20
N ALA A 382 -6.78 9.44 -16.73
CA ALA A 382 -6.45 10.61 -17.54
C ALA A 382 -5.57 10.26 -18.75
N LYS A 383 -4.54 9.41 -18.58
CA LYS A 383 -3.68 8.97 -19.68
C LYS A 383 -4.46 8.19 -20.74
N GLU A 384 -5.33 7.27 -20.33
CA GLU A 384 -6.14 6.46 -21.24
C GLU A 384 -7.10 7.31 -22.08
N LYS A 385 -7.86 8.21 -21.42
CA LYS A 385 -8.91 8.99 -22.10
C LYS A 385 -8.38 10.20 -22.86
N LEU A 386 -7.31 10.85 -22.40
CA LEU A 386 -6.86 12.12 -22.98
C LEU A 386 -5.82 11.95 -24.09
N ARG A 387 -5.02 10.88 -24.07
CA ARG A 387 -3.97 10.62 -25.08
C ARG A 387 -4.55 10.47 -26.48
N ASN A 388 -5.73 9.85 -26.58
CA ASN A 388 -6.43 9.62 -27.86
C ASN A 388 -7.30 10.82 -28.29
N ASN A 389 -7.43 11.88 -27.48
CA ASN A 389 -8.34 13.01 -27.74
C ASN A 389 -7.59 14.36 -27.73
N GLY A 390 -6.40 14.40 -28.33
CA GLY A 390 -5.64 15.64 -28.57
C GLY A 390 -4.76 16.11 -27.41
N TYR A 391 -4.72 15.40 -26.28
CA TYR A 391 -3.86 15.68 -25.12
C TYR A 391 -2.79 14.61 -24.95
N LYS A 392 -1.75 14.69 -25.79
CA LYS A 392 -0.70 13.65 -25.88
C LYS A 392 0.22 13.60 -24.66
N TYR A 393 0.21 14.61 -23.80
CA TYR A 393 1.13 14.70 -22.67
C TYR A 393 0.39 14.88 -21.35
N VAL A 394 0.24 13.79 -20.58
CA VAL A 394 -0.32 13.78 -19.22
C VAL A 394 0.78 13.38 -18.25
N PHE A 395 1.08 14.24 -17.28
CA PHE A 395 2.19 14.08 -16.34
C PHE A 395 1.77 14.42 -14.91
N TYR A 396 2.52 13.88 -13.96
CA TYR A 396 2.30 14.06 -12.54
C TYR A 396 3.44 14.91 -11.94
N LYS A 397 3.10 15.92 -11.13
CA LYS A 397 4.08 16.78 -10.46
C LYS A 397 3.46 17.39 -9.21
N ASN A 398 4.20 17.48 -8.11
CA ASN A 398 3.76 18.15 -6.87
C ASN A 398 2.43 17.59 -6.33
N ASN A 399 2.22 16.27 -6.35
CA ASN A 399 0.96 15.65 -5.94
C ASN A 399 -0.27 16.06 -6.78
N GLN A 400 -0.05 16.48 -8.03
CA GLN A 400 -1.08 16.96 -8.95
C GLN A 400 -0.87 16.39 -10.34
N ILE A 401 -1.98 16.13 -11.03
CA ILE A 401 -1.98 15.59 -12.39
C ILE A 401 -2.21 16.76 -13.35
N PHE A 402 -1.47 16.77 -14.46
CA PHE A 402 -1.53 17.80 -15.48
C PHE A 402 -1.64 17.18 -16.87
N ALA A 403 -2.33 17.87 -17.78
CA ALA A 403 -2.44 17.50 -19.18
C ALA A 403 -2.10 18.68 -20.10
N LYS A 404 -1.44 18.38 -21.22
CA LYS A 404 -1.13 19.30 -22.33
C LYS A 404 -1.45 18.65 -23.67
N LYS A 405 -1.78 19.48 -24.66
CA LYS A 405 -2.00 19.02 -26.05
C LYS A 405 -0.73 18.38 -26.63
N HIS A 406 0.40 19.05 -26.47
CA HIS A 406 1.76 18.57 -26.77
C HIS A 406 2.77 19.18 -25.79
N ARG A 407 4.01 18.68 -25.76
CA ARG A 407 5.03 19.05 -24.75
C ARG A 407 5.33 20.56 -24.71
N SER A 408 5.37 21.21 -25.87
CA SER A 408 5.61 22.65 -26.04
C SER A 408 4.35 23.51 -25.94
N HIS A 409 3.18 22.91 -25.69
CA HIS A 409 1.94 23.68 -25.62
C HIS A 409 1.96 24.56 -24.34
N PRO A 410 1.74 25.87 -24.47
CA PRO A 410 1.85 26.79 -23.33
C PRO A 410 0.74 26.55 -22.29
N LYS A 411 -0.43 26.11 -22.74
CA LYS A 411 -1.57 25.81 -21.85
C LYS A 411 -1.40 24.46 -21.16
N VAL A 412 -1.33 24.48 -19.84
CA VAL A 412 -1.31 23.31 -18.96
C VAL A 412 -2.64 23.24 -18.23
N ILE A 413 -3.29 22.07 -18.25
CA ILE A 413 -4.56 21.86 -17.58
C ILE A 413 -4.32 20.97 -16.38
N ARG A 414 -4.66 21.44 -15.19
CA ARG A 414 -4.60 20.64 -13.96
C ARG A 414 -5.84 19.75 -13.86
N ILE A 415 -5.64 18.47 -13.57
CA ILE A 415 -6.69 17.45 -13.45
C ILE A 415 -6.90 17.13 -11.97
N HIS A 416 -8.15 17.26 -11.52
CA HIS A 416 -8.55 17.06 -10.13
C HIS A 416 -9.45 15.83 -9.92
N ASN A 417 -10.19 15.42 -10.95
CA ASN A 417 -11.15 14.31 -10.86
C ASN A 417 -11.42 13.69 -12.25
N LYS A 418 -12.13 12.55 -12.26
CA LYS A 418 -12.48 11.82 -13.50
C LYS A 418 -13.47 12.60 -14.38
N ASP A 419 -14.40 13.35 -13.77
CA ASP A 419 -15.39 14.15 -14.53
C ASP A 419 -14.71 15.23 -15.40
N GLN A 420 -13.61 15.80 -14.91
CA GLN A 420 -12.82 16.76 -15.65
C GLN A 420 -12.10 16.10 -16.83
N VAL A 421 -11.63 14.87 -16.66
CA VAL A 421 -11.06 14.05 -17.74
C VAL A 421 -12.09 13.81 -18.82
N ASP A 422 -13.31 13.40 -18.45
CA ASP A 422 -14.40 13.13 -19.38
C ASP A 422 -14.87 14.40 -20.12
N SER A 423 -14.90 15.52 -19.41
CA SER A 423 -15.21 16.84 -19.99
C SER A 423 -14.17 17.28 -21.02
N LEU A 424 -12.88 17.00 -20.78
CA LEU A 424 -11.79 17.32 -21.69
C LEU A 424 -11.77 16.39 -22.91
N GLN A 425 -12.13 15.11 -22.73
CA GLN A 425 -12.33 14.15 -23.80
C GLN A 425 -13.42 14.61 -24.79
N ASN A 426 -14.55 15.11 -24.27
CA ASN A 426 -15.65 15.58 -25.11
C ASN A 426 -15.32 16.88 -25.86
N LYS A 427 -14.49 17.76 -25.28
CA LYS A 427 -14.01 18.98 -25.97
C LYS A 427 -13.05 18.67 -27.12
N GLY A 428 -12.18 17.67 -26.96
CA GLY A 428 -11.23 17.26 -28.01
C GLY A 428 -11.91 16.76 -29.29
N LYS A 429 -13.10 16.17 -29.19
CA LYS A 429 -13.89 15.71 -30.34
C LYS A 429 -14.54 16.83 -31.16
N ASN A 430 -14.82 17.98 -30.53
CA ASN A 430 -15.49 19.10 -31.19
C ASN A 430 -14.51 20.08 -31.87
N ASP A 431 -13.23 20.04 -31.51
CA ASP A 431 -12.19 20.90 -32.10
C ASP A 431 -11.71 20.39 -33.50
N GLU A 432 -12.04 19.16 -33.91
CA GLU A 432 -11.68 18.61 -35.24
C GLU A 432 -12.70 18.96 -36.35
N SER A 433 -13.79 19.65 -36.03
CA SER A 433 -14.82 20.06 -37.02
C SER A 433 -15.26 21.51 -36.83
N GLY A 434 -14.38 22.47 -37.10
CA GLY A 434 -14.79 23.86 -37.06
C GLY A 434 -13.65 24.85 -37.26
N ALA A 435 -13.31 25.12 -38.52
CA ALA A 435 -12.70 26.39 -38.87
C ALA A 435 -13.66 27.55 -38.51
N ASN A 436 -13.10 28.61 -37.94
CA ASN A 436 -13.70 29.94 -37.68
C ASN A 436 -14.63 30.10 -36.46
N ALA A 437 -14.08 30.60 -35.35
CA ALA A 437 -14.75 31.53 -34.42
C ALA A 437 -13.72 32.26 -33.52
N PRO A 438 -14.01 33.49 -33.03
CA PRO A 438 -13.01 34.52 -32.66
C PRO A 438 -12.42 34.36 -31.24
N PRO A 439 -11.35 35.10 -30.90
CA PRO A 439 -10.65 34.95 -29.63
C PRO A 439 -11.46 35.57 -28.49
N ALA A 440 -11.88 34.75 -27.52
CA ALA A 440 -12.54 35.23 -26.30
C ALA A 440 -11.59 35.16 -25.10
N ILE A 441 -11.18 36.36 -24.69
CA ILE A 441 -10.89 36.85 -23.33
C ILE A 441 -9.73 36.17 -22.59
N VAL A 442 -8.61 36.86 -22.72
CA VAL A 442 -7.43 36.84 -21.87
C VAL A 442 -7.81 37.19 -20.44
N THR A 443 -7.60 36.27 -19.49
CA THR A 443 -7.29 36.63 -18.11
C THR A 443 -5.83 36.25 -17.87
N GLU A 444 -4.96 37.23 -18.08
CA GLU A 444 -3.57 37.25 -17.66
C GLU A 444 -3.51 37.07 -16.14
N CYS A 445 -2.99 35.93 -15.68
CA CYS A 445 -2.28 35.90 -14.40
C CYS A 445 -0.83 36.27 -14.71
N LYS A 446 -0.47 37.52 -14.39
CA LYS A 446 0.91 37.99 -14.37
C LYS A 446 1.74 37.06 -13.50
N ILE A 447 2.84 36.55 -14.06
CA ILE A 447 3.89 35.88 -13.32
C ILE A 447 4.81 37.01 -12.83
N ASP A 448 5.00 37.12 -11.52
CA ASP A 448 5.96 38.06 -10.92
C ASP A 448 7.37 37.81 -11.49
N GLU A 449 7.98 38.87 -12.02
CA GLU A 449 9.26 38.88 -12.75
C GLU A 449 10.50 38.63 -11.88
N ASN A 450 10.36 38.19 -10.63
CA ASN A 450 11.50 37.99 -9.71
C ASN A 450 11.97 36.54 -9.58
N TYR A 451 11.58 35.63 -10.49
CA TYR A 451 12.00 34.22 -10.41
C TYR A 451 13.42 33.95 -10.97
N TYR A 452 14.05 34.93 -11.64
CA TYR A 452 15.40 34.79 -12.21
C TYR A 452 16.36 35.89 -11.73
N GLN A 453 16.38 36.16 -10.42
CA GLN A 453 17.56 36.78 -9.81
C GLN A 453 18.18 35.81 -8.82
N ILE A 454 19.46 35.58 -9.09
CA ILE A 454 20.38 34.54 -8.61
C ILE A 454 20.63 34.65 -7.11
#